data_AF-A0A6P3X576-F1
#
_entry.id   AF-A0A6P3X576-F1
#
_cell.length_a   1.000
_cell.length_b   1.000
_cell.length_c   1.000
_cell.angle_alpha   90.00
_cell.angle_beta   90.00
_cell.angle_gamma   90.00
#
_symmetry.space_group_name_H-M   'P 1'
#
loop_
_entity.id
_entity.type
_entity.pdbx_description
1 polymer ?
#
loop_
_entity_poly.entity_id
_entity_poly.type
_entity_poly.pdbx_seq_one_letter_code
_entity_poly.pdbx_strand_id
1 'polypeptide(L)'
;MEVKKKKIRYILQYHYNQGEKAEQAAKKICAVYGANTVSNATAKRCFQRFRSGNMDVEDEARSGRPIVKNVDKIMEIVESDRHVSTYSIAQELKISQKTVWNHLHTAGLKKKLDVWVPHELTQKNLLDRIDACDSLLKRNEIDPFLKRMVTGDEKWVTYENNSLKRSWSNRGELAQTIAKPGLTAKKVLLCV
;
A
#
# COMPACT_ATOMS: atom_id res chain seq x y z
N MET A 1 29.11 19.93 -17.59
CA MET A 1 28.64 19.53 -16.24
C MET A 1 27.23 20.08 -16.07
N GLU A 2 26.25 19.23 -15.80
CA GLU A 2 24.85 19.68 -15.66
C GLU A 2 24.65 20.31 -14.27
N VAL A 3 24.46 21.62 -14.22
CA VAL A 3 24.30 22.34 -12.94
C VAL A 3 22.86 22.20 -12.46
N LYS A 4 22.66 21.61 -11.28
CA LYS A 4 21.33 21.46 -10.67
C LYS A 4 20.66 22.84 -10.49
N LYS A 5 19.41 22.98 -10.94
CA LYS A 5 18.63 24.23 -10.83
C LYS A 5 18.53 24.78 -9.41
N LYS A 6 18.47 23.91 -8.40
CA LYS A 6 18.50 24.27 -6.97
C LYS A 6 19.79 25.01 -6.59
N LYS A 7 20.96 24.55 -7.05
CA LYS A 7 22.26 25.20 -6.79
C LYS A 7 22.28 26.63 -7.34
N ILE A 8 21.76 26.80 -8.54
CA ILE A 8 21.64 28.12 -9.19
C ILE A 8 20.77 29.09 -8.39
N ARG A 9 19.64 28.61 -7.86
CA ARG A 9 18.75 29.45 -7.05
C ARG A 9 19.37 29.85 -5.70
N TYR A 10 20.17 28.99 -5.07
CA TYR A 10 20.97 29.37 -3.89
C TYR A 10 22.00 30.46 -4.22
N ILE A 11 22.66 30.37 -5.37
CA ILE A 11 23.63 31.39 -5.79
C ILE A 11 22.91 32.73 -6.07
N LEU A 12 21.73 32.68 -6.67
CA LEU A 12 20.88 33.87 -6.84
C LEU A 12 20.47 34.48 -5.49
N GLN A 13 20.12 33.65 -4.50
CA GLN A 13 19.80 34.10 -3.15
C GLN A 13 21.02 34.73 -2.45
N TYR A 14 22.20 34.13 -2.60
CA TYR A 14 23.45 34.71 -2.10
C TYR A 14 23.71 36.11 -2.66
N HIS A 15 23.61 36.29 -3.99
CA HIS A 15 23.79 37.61 -4.61
C HIS A 15 22.68 38.60 -4.25
N TYR A 16 21.46 38.13 -4.00
CA TYR A 16 20.38 38.98 -3.48
C TYR A 16 20.71 39.51 -2.08
N ASN A 17 21.21 38.66 -1.18
CA ASN A 17 21.62 39.05 0.17
C ASN A 17 22.81 40.02 0.18
N GLN A 18 23.67 39.96 -0.85
CA GLN A 18 24.77 40.91 -1.08
C GLN A 18 24.30 42.27 -1.66
N GLY A 19 22.99 42.44 -1.89
CA GLY A 19 22.43 43.69 -2.44
C GLY A 19 22.69 43.90 -3.93
N GLU A 20 23.11 42.87 -4.66
CA GLU A 20 23.39 42.97 -6.09
C GLU A 20 22.11 43.05 -6.95
N LYS A 21 22.22 43.50 -8.20
CA LYS A 21 21.10 43.45 -9.14
C LYS A 21 20.98 42.06 -9.78
N ALA A 22 19.74 41.61 -10.03
CA ALA A 22 19.46 40.30 -10.63
C ALA A 22 20.19 40.04 -11.96
N GLU A 23 20.36 41.08 -12.79
CA GLU A 23 21.07 40.98 -14.08
C GLU A 23 22.58 40.78 -13.90
N GLN A 24 23.17 41.39 -12.87
CA GLN A 24 24.58 41.20 -12.53
C GLN A 24 24.83 39.78 -12.01
N ALA A 25 23.95 39.31 -11.12
CA ALA A 25 23.98 37.94 -10.63
C ALA A 25 23.84 36.92 -11.77
N ALA A 26 22.91 37.12 -12.71
CA ALA A 26 22.74 36.25 -13.88
C ALA A 26 24.00 36.22 -14.77
N LYS A 27 24.63 37.37 -15.03
CA LYS A 27 25.89 37.45 -15.79
C LYS A 27 27.03 36.71 -15.09
N LYS A 28 27.21 36.90 -13.78
CA LYS A 28 28.24 36.19 -12.99
C LYS A 28 28.04 34.68 -13.01
N ILE A 29 26.79 34.23 -12.86
CA ILE A 29 26.43 32.80 -12.93
C ILE A 29 26.74 32.23 -14.31
N CYS A 30 26.30 32.90 -15.39
CA CYS A 30 26.58 32.43 -16.75
C CYS A 30 28.07 32.47 -17.11
N ALA A 31 28.86 33.40 -16.55
CA ALA A 31 30.31 33.44 -16.74
C ALA A 31 31.02 32.23 -16.12
N VAL A 32 30.57 31.75 -14.96
CA VAL A 32 31.19 30.63 -14.24
C VAL A 32 30.69 29.28 -14.75
N TYR A 33 29.39 29.16 -15.00
CA TYR A 33 28.73 27.87 -15.27
C TYR A 33 28.40 27.63 -16.74
N GLY A 34 28.59 28.63 -17.61
CA GLY A 34 28.37 28.56 -19.05
C GLY A 34 27.25 29.47 -19.54
N ALA A 35 27.34 29.87 -20.82
CA ALA A 35 26.31 30.66 -21.47
C ALA A 35 24.94 29.97 -21.37
N ASN A 36 23.88 30.76 -21.16
CA ASN A 36 22.49 30.29 -21.00
C ASN A 36 22.20 29.43 -19.76
N THR A 37 23.08 29.39 -18.75
CA THR A 37 22.79 28.71 -17.47
C THR A 37 21.54 29.29 -16.77
N VAL A 38 21.39 30.62 -16.80
CA VAL A 38 20.23 31.34 -16.25
C VAL A 38 19.81 32.47 -17.18
N SER A 39 18.52 32.54 -17.48
CA SER A 39 17.98 33.70 -18.19
C SER A 39 17.79 34.89 -17.23
N ASN A 40 17.96 36.11 -17.74
CA ASN A 40 17.66 37.33 -16.98
C ASN A 40 16.22 37.34 -16.43
N ALA A 41 15.26 36.75 -17.17
CA ALA A 41 13.88 36.62 -16.73
C ALA A 41 13.74 35.70 -15.51
N THR A 42 14.47 34.58 -15.49
CA THR A 42 14.49 33.65 -14.35
C THR A 42 15.12 34.30 -13.12
N ALA A 43 16.25 35.00 -13.28
CA ALA A 43 16.91 35.70 -12.19
C ALA A 43 16.01 36.81 -11.58
N LYS A 44 15.36 37.62 -12.43
CA LYS A 44 14.39 38.63 -11.97
C LYS A 44 13.23 38.01 -11.21
N ARG A 45 12.68 36.89 -11.68
CA ARG A 45 11.56 36.18 -11.03
C ARG A 45 11.95 35.65 -9.65
N CYS A 46 13.17 35.08 -9.52
CA CYS A 46 13.71 34.68 -8.21
C CYS A 46 13.88 35.88 -7.27
N PHE A 47 14.47 36.98 -7.76
CA PHE A 47 14.66 38.19 -6.95
C PHE A 47 13.33 38.83 -6.51
N GLN A 48 12.30 38.80 -7.36
CA GLN A 48 10.95 39.21 -6.98
C GLN A 48 10.39 38.33 -5.87
N ARG A 49 10.57 37.00 -5.95
CA ARG A 49 10.16 36.06 -4.89
C ARG A 49 10.88 36.31 -3.56
N PHE A 50 12.18 36.62 -3.61
CA PHE A 50 12.95 36.96 -2.41
C PHE A 50 12.50 38.28 -1.80
N ARG A 51 12.19 39.30 -2.63
CA ARG A 51 11.65 40.58 -2.17
C ARG A 51 10.28 40.46 -1.51
N SER A 52 9.47 39.47 -1.91
CA SER A 52 8.19 39.18 -1.25
C SER A 52 8.34 38.35 0.04
N GLY A 53 9.57 38.15 0.54
CA GLY A 53 9.86 37.43 1.78
C GLY A 53 9.92 35.90 1.63
N ASN A 54 9.67 35.34 0.44
CA ASN A 54 9.77 33.90 0.20
C ASN A 54 11.21 33.53 -0.20
N MET A 55 11.98 33.13 0.82
CA MET A 55 13.39 32.72 0.71
C MET A 55 13.58 31.22 0.46
N ASP A 56 12.50 30.46 0.25
CA ASP A 56 12.63 29.07 -0.16
C ASP A 56 13.32 29.01 -1.54
N VAL A 57 14.07 27.96 -1.78
CA VAL A 57 14.83 27.70 -3.01
C VAL A 57 14.21 26.52 -3.77
N GLU A 58 13.39 25.72 -3.10
CA GLU A 58 12.67 24.62 -3.69
C GLU A 58 11.60 25.08 -4.69
N ASP A 59 11.23 24.15 -5.56
CA ASP A 59 10.00 24.25 -6.34
C ASP A 59 8.82 24.04 -5.39
N GLU A 60 7.87 24.97 -5.43
CA GLU A 60 6.58 24.75 -4.79
C GLU A 60 5.89 23.53 -5.41
N ALA A 61 5.02 22.90 -4.62
CA ALA A 61 4.19 21.81 -5.10
C ALA A 61 3.43 22.30 -6.33
N ARG A 62 3.75 21.71 -7.49
CA ARG A 62 3.06 22.05 -8.73
C ARG A 62 1.63 21.56 -8.62
N SER A 63 0.67 22.40 -8.98
CA SER A 63 -0.69 21.97 -9.27
C SER A 63 -0.63 21.00 -10.43
N GLY A 64 -0.53 19.71 -10.11
CA GLY A 64 -0.57 18.64 -11.09
C GLY A 64 -1.92 18.59 -11.79
N ARG A 65 -2.08 17.62 -12.67
CA ARG A 65 -3.40 17.34 -13.26
C ARG A 65 -4.40 17.05 -12.13
N PRO A 66 -5.61 17.66 -12.13
CA PRO A 66 -6.63 17.36 -11.13
C PRO A 66 -6.87 15.85 -11.07
N ILE A 67 -6.67 15.26 -9.90
CA ILE A 67 -7.02 13.87 -9.65
C ILE A 67 -8.55 13.82 -9.60
N VAL A 68 -9.13 12.89 -10.37
CA VAL A 68 -10.58 12.77 -10.61
C VAL A 68 -11.35 12.73 -9.29
N LYS A 69 -12.43 13.53 -9.20
CA LYS A 69 -13.37 13.68 -8.06
C LYS A 69 -14.18 12.41 -7.70
N ASN A 70 -13.73 11.22 -8.10
CA ASN A 70 -14.49 9.98 -7.94
C ASN A 70 -13.94 9.09 -6.80
N VAL A 71 -12.95 9.56 -6.03
CA VAL A 71 -12.35 8.77 -4.95
C VAL A 71 -13.40 8.38 -3.91
N ASP A 72 -14.22 9.33 -3.48
CA ASP A 72 -15.24 9.11 -2.46
C ASP A 72 -16.24 8.03 -2.90
N LYS A 73 -16.68 8.07 -4.17
CA LYS A 73 -17.57 7.06 -4.75
C LYS A 73 -16.94 5.68 -4.86
N ILE A 74 -15.63 5.61 -5.19
CA ILE A 74 -14.91 4.32 -5.21
C ILE A 74 -14.90 3.72 -3.80
N MET A 75 -14.67 4.54 -2.78
CA MET A 75 -14.61 4.09 -1.39
C MET A 75 -16.00 3.65 -0.89
N GLU A 76 -17.06 4.41 -1.22
CA GLU A 76 -18.44 4.06 -0.89
C GLU A 76 -18.84 2.68 -1.45
N ILE A 77 -18.52 2.40 -2.72
CA ILE A 77 -18.80 1.08 -3.33
C ILE A 77 -18.05 -0.03 -2.59
N VAL A 78 -16.76 0.16 -2.26
CA VAL A 78 -15.97 -0.85 -1.56
C VAL A 78 -16.40 -1.04 -0.09
N GLU A 79 -16.92 0.00 0.55
CA GLU A 79 -17.48 -0.10 1.90
C GLU A 79 -18.80 -0.89 1.90
N SER A 80 -19.62 -0.72 0.86
CA SER A 80 -20.86 -1.48 0.68
C SER A 80 -20.62 -2.96 0.35
N ASP A 81 -19.65 -3.26 -0.51
CA ASP A 81 -19.26 -4.62 -0.89
C ASP A 81 -17.73 -4.72 -0.97
N ARG A 82 -17.15 -5.41 0.02
CA ARG A 82 -15.70 -5.64 0.12
C ARG A 82 -15.16 -6.59 -0.95
N HIS A 83 -16.02 -7.35 -1.63
CA HIS A 83 -15.65 -8.37 -2.62
C HIS A 83 -15.71 -7.84 -4.06
N VAL A 84 -16.21 -6.62 -4.26
CA VAL A 84 -16.38 -6.01 -5.58
C VAL A 84 -15.08 -6.02 -6.39
N SER A 85 -15.21 -6.28 -7.70
CA SER A 85 -14.06 -6.27 -8.59
C SER A 85 -13.70 -4.84 -9.03
N THR A 86 -12.41 -4.56 -9.24
CA THR A 86 -11.98 -3.27 -9.79
C THR A 86 -12.56 -3.00 -11.17
N TYR A 87 -12.89 -4.07 -11.92
CA TYR A 87 -13.54 -3.98 -13.21
C TYR A 87 -15.01 -3.52 -13.08
N SER A 88 -15.74 -4.06 -12.11
CA SER A 88 -17.14 -3.68 -11.83
C SER A 88 -17.23 -2.20 -11.44
N ILE A 89 -16.39 -1.75 -10.50
CA ILE A 89 -16.31 -0.33 -10.11
C ILE A 89 -16.01 0.56 -11.32
N ALA A 90 -15.06 0.14 -12.17
CA ALA A 90 -14.66 0.89 -13.35
C ALA A 90 -15.81 1.08 -14.36
N GLN A 91 -16.60 0.02 -14.58
CA GLN A 91 -17.79 0.07 -15.44
C GLN A 91 -18.87 0.98 -14.86
N GLU A 92 -19.17 0.83 -13.57
CA GLU A 92 -20.19 1.62 -12.88
C GLU A 92 -19.85 3.12 -12.89
N LEU A 93 -18.61 3.47 -12.55
CA LEU A 93 -18.15 4.85 -12.50
C LEU A 93 -17.67 5.39 -13.86
N LYS A 94 -17.71 4.58 -14.92
CA LYS A 94 -17.23 4.90 -16.28
C LYS A 94 -15.80 5.48 -16.29
N ILE A 95 -14.92 4.90 -15.50
CA ILE A 95 -13.50 5.27 -15.38
C ILE A 95 -12.61 4.10 -15.76
N SER A 96 -11.32 4.37 -16.00
CA SER A 96 -10.39 3.28 -16.29
C SER A 96 -10.16 2.38 -15.08
N GLN A 97 -10.06 1.06 -15.30
CA GLN A 97 -9.75 0.08 -14.24
C GLN A 97 -8.42 0.40 -13.52
N LYS A 98 -7.43 0.92 -14.25
CA LYS A 98 -6.15 1.34 -13.69
C LYS A 98 -6.32 2.50 -12.70
N THR A 99 -7.22 3.44 -13.00
CA THR A 99 -7.55 4.55 -12.10
C THR A 99 -8.13 4.03 -10.79
N VAL A 100 -9.09 3.09 -10.84
CA VAL A 100 -9.65 2.44 -9.65
C VAL A 100 -8.55 1.76 -8.83
N TRP A 101 -7.72 0.94 -9.48
CA TRP A 101 -6.63 0.23 -8.80
C TRP A 101 -5.66 1.19 -8.10
N ASN A 102 -5.26 2.28 -8.76
CA ASN A 102 -4.38 3.30 -8.18
C ASN A 102 -5.01 3.97 -6.96
N HIS A 103 -6.31 4.28 -7.01
CA HIS A 103 -7.02 4.89 -5.88
C HIS A 103 -7.12 3.95 -4.69
N LEU A 104 -7.51 2.69 -4.90
CA LEU A 104 -7.55 1.68 -3.83
C LEU A 104 -6.17 1.49 -3.19
N HIS A 105 -5.12 1.42 -4.01
CA HIS A 105 -3.76 1.28 -3.50
C HIS A 105 -3.29 2.54 -2.72
N THR A 106 -3.65 3.74 -3.20
CA THR A 106 -3.33 5.01 -2.50
C THR A 106 -4.08 5.12 -1.17
N ALA A 107 -5.29 4.59 -1.10
CA ALA A 107 -6.08 4.48 0.12
C ALA A 107 -5.59 3.36 1.08
N GLY A 108 -4.53 2.62 0.72
CA GLY A 108 -3.97 1.55 1.54
C GLY A 108 -4.71 0.21 1.45
N LEU A 109 -5.70 0.09 0.57
CA LEU A 109 -6.45 -1.14 0.37
C LEU A 109 -5.66 -2.13 -0.50
N LYS A 110 -5.70 -3.40 -0.10
CA LYS A 110 -5.07 -4.51 -0.81
C LYS A 110 -6.02 -5.68 -0.87
N LYS A 111 -6.13 -6.32 -2.04
CA LYS A 111 -6.93 -7.53 -2.20
C LYS A 111 -6.25 -8.70 -1.50
N LYS A 112 -6.95 -9.31 -0.56
CA LYS A 112 -6.53 -10.51 0.17
C LYS A 112 -7.57 -11.62 -0.05
N LEU A 113 -7.15 -12.86 0.15
CA LEU A 113 -8.09 -13.97 0.30
C LEU A 113 -8.64 -13.91 1.72
N ASP A 114 -9.96 -14.06 1.85
CA ASP A 114 -10.57 -14.23 3.16
C ASP A 114 -10.19 -15.58 3.77
N VAL A 115 -10.34 -15.65 5.09
CA VAL A 115 -9.98 -16.83 5.87
C VAL A 115 -11.19 -17.73 6.02
N TRP A 116 -11.01 -19.02 5.73
CA TRP A 116 -12.01 -20.03 6.05
C TRP A 116 -12.19 -20.12 7.57
N VAL A 117 -13.42 -19.91 8.04
CA VAL A 117 -13.81 -20.19 9.42
C VAL A 117 -14.45 -21.57 9.50
N PRO A 118 -14.31 -22.32 10.61
CA PRO A 118 -14.85 -23.67 10.71
C PRO A 118 -16.36 -23.74 10.44
N HIS A 119 -17.15 -22.91 11.11
CA HIS A 119 -18.61 -22.89 11.03
C HIS A 119 -19.14 -21.46 11.15
N GLU A 120 -20.33 -21.23 10.59
CA GLU A 120 -21.14 -20.05 10.87
C GLU A 120 -21.84 -20.24 12.22
N LEU A 121 -21.46 -19.43 13.21
CA LEU A 121 -21.94 -19.59 14.58
C LEU A 121 -23.28 -18.87 14.77
N THR A 122 -24.22 -19.54 15.46
CA THR A 122 -25.44 -18.88 15.93
C THR A 122 -25.14 -17.96 17.11
N GLN A 123 -26.05 -17.01 17.40
CA GLN A 123 -25.91 -16.12 18.56
C GLN A 123 -25.77 -16.90 19.88
N LYS A 124 -26.50 -18.02 20.01
CA LYS A 124 -26.37 -18.91 21.17
C LYS A 124 -24.97 -19.51 21.26
N ASN A 125 -24.43 -20.04 20.16
CA ASN A 125 -23.08 -20.61 20.18
C ASN A 125 -22.00 -19.58 20.51
N LEU A 126 -22.19 -18.32 20.12
CA LEU A 126 -21.28 -17.23 20.48
C LEU A 126 -21.29 -16.98 21.98
N LEU A 127 -22.48 -16.85 22.59
CA LEU A 127 -22.62 -16.64 24.03
C LEU A 127 -22.06 -17.82 24.83
N ASP A 128 -22.44 -19.05 24.48
CA ASP A 128 -21.96 -20.27 25.15
C ASP A 128 -20.42 -20.33 25.14
N ARG A 129 -19.78 -19.93 24.03
CA ARG A 129 -18.32 -19.88 23.90
C ARG A 129 -17.68 -18.79 24.75
N ILE A 130 -18.29 -17.60 24.80
CA ILE A 130 -17.81 -16.48 25.64
C ILE A 130 -17.88 -16.90 27.11
N ASP A 131 -19.02 -17.43 27.55
CA ASP A 131 -19.24 -17.85 28.94
C ASP A 131 -18.26 -18.95 29.36
N ALA A 132 -18.03 -19.93 28.48
CA ALA A 132 -17.05 -20.99 28.72
C ALA A 132 -15.62 -20.43 28.84
N CYS A 133 -15.21 -19.56 27.91
CA CYS A 133 -13.89 -18.92 27.94
C CYS A 133 -13.69 -18.07 29.20
N ASP A 134 -14.66 -17.23 29.55
CA ASP A 134 -14.61 -16.36 30.73
C ASP A 134 -14.53 -17.18 32.03
N SER A 135 -15.32 -18.27 32.10
CA SER A 135 -15.30 -19.18 33.25
C SER A 135 -13.94 -19.87 33.40
N LEU A 136 -13.37 -20.36 32.29
CA LEU A 136 -12.05 -21.00 32.29
C LEU A 136 -10.93 -20.02 32.61
N LEU A 137 -11.02 -18.77 32.12
CA LEU A 137 -10.05 -17.72 32.41
C LEU A 137 -10.03 -17.37 33.90
N LYS A 138 -11.20 -17.07 34.49
CA LYS A 138 -11.35 -16.78 35.92
C LYS A 138 -10.85 -17.94 36.78
N ARG A 139 -11.19 -19.18 36.40
CA ARG A 139 -10.68 -20.37 37.10
C ARG A 139 -9.15 -20.42 37.06
N ASN A 140 -8.53 -20.14 35.92
CA ASN A 140 -7.08 -20.21 35.77
C ASN A 140 -6.35 -19.11 36.56
N GLU A 141 -6.97 -17.96 36.78
CA GLU A 141 -6.44 -16.90 37.65
C GLU A 141 -6.40 -17.33 39.12
N ILE A 142 -7.42 -18.06 39.58
CA ILE A 142 -7.54 -18.53 40.97
C ILE A 142 -6.68 -19.77 41.22
N ASP A 143 -6.79 -20.77 40.35
CA ASP A 143 -6.06 -22.03 40.42
C ASP A 143 -5.52 -22.42 39.03
N PRO A 144 -4.27 -22.05 38.71
CA PRO A 144 -3.65 -22.41 37.43
C PRO A 144 -3.68 -23.91 37.19
N PHE A 145 -4.44 -24.35 36.19
CA PHE A 145 -4.70 -25.76 35.94
C PHE A 145 -4.05 -26.29 34.67
N LEU A 146 -3.45 -25.43 33.84
CA LEU A 146 -2.85 -25.82 32.55
C LEU A 146 -1.79 -26.92 32.69
N LYS A 147 -0.99 -26.92 33.77
CA LYS A 147 0.02 -27.97 34.03
C LYS A 147 -0.58 -29.35 34.33
N ARG A 148 -1.85 -29.41 34.69
CA ARG A 148 -2.60 -30.64 35.03
C ARG A 148 -3.58 -31.05 33.92
N MET A 149 -3.67 -30.25 32.84
CA MET A 149 -4.63 -30.48 31.77
C MET A 149 -4.13 -31.58 30.85
N VAL A 150 -4.99 -32.56 30.60
CA VAL A 150 -4.80 -33.61 29.59
C VAL A 150 -5.88 -33.41 28.54
N THR A 151 -5.49 -33.36 27.27
CA THR A 151 -6.39 -33.18 26.12
C THR A 151 -6.21 -34.34 25.17
N GLY A 152 -7.31 -34.74 24.52
CA GLY A 152 -7.26 -35.68 23.42
C GLY A 152 -8.18 -35.25 22.28
N ASP A 153 -7.89 -35.73 21.08
CA ASP A 153 -8.68 -35.47 19.86
C ASP A 153 -8.48 -36.59 18.84
N GLU A 154 -9.41 -36.70 17.89
CA GLU A 154 -9.37 -37.68 16.81
C GLU A 154 -9.18 -37.00 15.46
N LYS A 155 -8.20 -37.46 14.68
CA LYS A 155 -7.89 -36.88 13.38
C LYS A 155 -7.68 -37.95 12.31
N TRP A 156 -8.39 -37.81 11.21
CA TRP A 156 -8.13 -38.59 9.99
C TRP A 156 -6.80 -38.16 9.36
N VAL A 157 -5.89 -39.11 9.15
CA VAL A 157 -4.62 -38.93 8.46
C VAL A 157 -4.66 -39.69 7.14
N THR A 158 -4.52 -39.00 6.01
CA THR A 158 -4.46 -39.62 4.68
C THR A 158 -3.04 -40.07 4.37
N TYR A 159 -2.89 -41.21 3.68
CA TYR A 159 -1.57 -41.67 3.20
C TYR A 159 -1.02 -40.78 2.09
N GLU A 160 -1.90 -40.28 1.23
CA GLU A 160 -1.58 -39.34 0.17
C GLU A 160 -2.08 -37.96 0.58
N ASN A 161 -1.14 -37.04 0.84
CA ASN A 161 -1.44 -35.65 1.19
C ASN A 161 -0.80 -34.71 0.16
N ASN A 162 -1.25 -34.81 -1.09
CA ASN A 162 -0.76 -33.97 -2.16
C ASN A 162 -1.32 -32.56 -2.02
N SER A 163 -0.44 -31.58 -1.79
CA SER A 163 -0.77 -30.17 -1.81
C SER A 163 -0.35 -29.52 -3.13
N LEU A 164 -1.07 -28.47 -3.54
CA LEU A 164 -0.64 -27.64 -4.65
C LEU A 164 0.68 -26.96 -4.29
N LYS A 165 1.71 -27.18 -5.11
CA LYS A 165 3.03 -26.58 -4.95
C LYS A 165 3.20 -25.43 -5.94
N ARG A 166 3.95 -24.41 -5.54
CA ARG A 166 4.39 -23.35 -6.44
C ARG A 166 5.72 -23.76 -7.04
N SER A 167 5.82 -23.75 -8.37
CA SER A 167 7.06 -23.98 -9.11
C SER A 167 7.52 -22.68 -9.77
N TRP A 168 8.83 -22.56 -9.98
CA TRP A 168 9.39 -21.55 -10.88
C TRP A 168 9.30 -22.07 -12.31
N SER A 169 8.81 -21.26 -13.25
CA SER A 169 8.65 -21.64 -14.66
C SER A 169 8.86 -20.42 -15.53
N ASN A 170 9.33 -20.59 -16.77
CA ASN A 170 9.52 -19.45 -17.66
C ASN A 170 8.16 -18.88 -18.10
N ARG A 171 8.18 -17.62 -18.55
CA ARG A 171 6.97 -16.94 -19.02
C ARG A 171 6.43 -17.66 -20.28
N GLY A 172 5.20 -18.16 -20.20
CA GLY A 172 4.52 -18.84 -21.31
C GLY A 172 4.64 -20.36 -21.29
N GLU A 173 5.48 -20.92 -20.41
CA GLU A 173 5.52 -22.37 -20.18
C GLU A 173 4.28 -22.85 -19.44
N LEU A 174 3.85 -24.07 -19.74
CA LEU A 174 2.75 -24.71 -19.05
C LEU A 174 3.14 -25.01 -17.60
N ALA A 175 2.20 -24.76 -16.68
CA ALA A 175 2.38 -25.13 -15.28
C ALA A 175 2.46 -26.66 -15.14
N GLN A 176 3.29 -27.10 -14.18
CA GLN A 176 3.35 -28.52 -13.84
C GLN A 176 2.00 -29.00 -13.29
N THR A 177 1.58 -30.18 -13.76
CA THR A 177 0.31 -30.78 -13.34
C THR A 177 0.54 -31.71 -12.15
N ILE A 178 -0.36 -31.61 -11.15
CA ILE A 178 -0.39 -32.51 -9.99
C ILE A 178 -1.79 -33.14 -9.96
N ALA A 179 -1.86 -34.46 -9.89
CA ALA A 179 -3.13 -35.17 -9.77
C ALA A 179 -3.81 -34.83 -8.43
N LYS A 180 -5.11 -34.52 -8.49
CA LYS A 180 -5.91 -34.37 -7.27
C LYS A 180 -6.06 -35.74 -6.59
N PRO A 181 -5.94 -35.81 -5.25
CA PRO A 181 -6.28 -37.03 -4.52
C PRO A 181 -7.72 -37.44 -4.81
N GLY A 182 -7.97 -38.75 -4.88
CA GLY A 182 -9.33 -39.28 -4.98
C GLY A 182 -10.16 -39.00 -3.73
N LEU A 183 -11.48 -38.91 -3.87
CA LEU A 183 -12.41 -38.66 -2.75
C LEU A 183 -12.35 -39.75 -1.66
N THR A 184 -11.96 -40.97 -2.05
CA THR A 184 -11.84 -42.16 -1.18
C THR A 184 -10.38 -42.56 -0.97
N ALA A 185 -9.51 -41.59 -0.69
CA ALA A 185 -8.11 -41.86 -0.37
C ALA A 185 -7.98 -42.77 0.88
N LYS A 186 -7.00 -43.68 0.86
CA LYS A 186 -6.65 -44.48 2.03
C LYS A 186 -6.30 -43.54 3.19
N LYS A 187 -6.86 -43.82 4.37
CA LYS A 187 -6.68 -43.01 5.57
C LYS A 187 -6.75 -43.87 6.83
N VAL A 188 -6.13 -43.39 7.90
CA VAL A 188 -6.16 -43.98 9.25
C VAL A 188 -6.70 -42.94 10.23
N LEU A 189 -7.45 -43.39 11.25
CA LEU A 189 -7.87 -42.52 12.35
C LEU A 189 -6.78 -42.54 13.43
N LEU A 190 -6.21 -41.38 13.71
CA LEU A 190 -5.31 -41.18 14.83
C LEU A 190 -6.11 -40.64 16.02
N CYS A 191 -6.01 -41.31 17.17
CA CYS A 191 -6.54 -40.83 18.44
C CYS A 191 -5.34 -40.42 19.31
N VAL A 192 -5.32 -39.16 19.76
CA VAL A 192 -4.27 -38.60 20.63
C VAL A 192 -4.87 -38.30 21.99
#